data_AF-A0AAP2E4A2-F1
#
_entry.id   AF-A0AAP2E4A2-F1
#
_cell.length_a   1.000
_cell.length_b   1.000
_cell.length_c   1.000
_cell.angle_alpha   90.00
_cell.angle_beta   90.00
_cell.angle_gamma   90.00
#
_symmetry.space_group_name_H-M   'P 1'
#
loop_
_entity.id
_entity.type
_entity.pdbx_description
1 polymer ?
#
loop_
_entity_poly.entity_id
_entity_poly.type
_entity_poly.pdbx_seq_one_letter_code
_entity_poly.pdbx_strand_id
1 'polypeptide(L)'
;MKILKQVLGIDVAQKELVVSLGRVRTTQFSIRHPLAALGIGSVSPGTINISTNAVRFSTRGSGPEARNSVLNEPQGMGNEGTQVNAMRHTLWQASITTIFGEGTANEIGRAHENNPNAIDGGLAQGANFATRGLADESVDLANNVIGRGIGNANPEMGMKDLALQVLETFKTDGLWTATRQEDGTFSVSRTKITDDQHKTLKSVFEKLDNNGMTKEESKQHNDKYKTSNPNVR
;
A
#
# COMPACT_ATOMS: atom_id res chain seq x y z
N MET A 1 -31.38 -29.89 3.10
CA MET A 1 -30.06 -29.39 2.66
C MET A 1 -30.13 -28.57 1.36
N LYS A 2 -31.14 -27.69 1.18
CA LYS A 2 -31.29 -26.83 -0.02
C LYS A 2 -31.18 -25.32 0.27
N ILE A 3 -31.15 -24.92 1.54
CA ILE A 3 -31.14 -23.51 1.95
C ILE A 3 -29.70 -22.95 2.05
N LEU A 4 -28.69 -23.81 2.23
CA LEU A 4 -27.29 -23.37 2.35
C LEU A 4 -26.66 -22.89 1.02
N LYS A 5 -27.11 -23.40 -0.13
CA LYS A 5 -26.56 -23.02 -1.45
C LYS A 5 -27.04 -21.64 -1.93
N GLN A 6 -28.22 -21.22 -1.51
CA GLN A 6 -28.82 -19.96 -1.96
C GLN A 6 -28.23 -18.75 -1.23
N VAL A 7 -27.89 -18.91 0.06
CA VAL A 7 -27.16 -17.89 0.85
C VAL A 7 -25.73 -17.72 0.33
N LEU A 8 -25.02 -18.82 0.07
CA LEU A 8 -23.65 -18.77 -0.50
C LEU A 8 -23.61 -18.18 -1.92
N GLY A 9 -24.63 -18.41 -2.75
CA GLY A 9 -24.68 -17.88 -4.12
C GLY A 9 -24.93 -16.37 -4.20
N ILE A 10 -25.71 -15.82 -3.26
CA ILE A 10 -25.98 -14.37 -3.18
C ILE A 10 -24.72 -13.62 -2.70
N ASP A 11 -24.02 -14.18 -1.72
CA ASP A 11 -22.81 -13.59 -1.14
C ASP A 11 -21.65 -13.54 -2.16
N VAL A 12 -21.50 -14.61 -2.96
CA VAL A 12 -20.51 -14.65 -4.04
C VAL A 12 -20.84 -13.64 -5.14
N ALA A 13 -22.10 -13.53 -5.56
CA ALA A 13 -22.52 -12.57 -6.59
C ALA A 13 -22.36 -11.11 -6.12
N GLN A 14 -22.65 -10.82 -4.85
CA GLN A 14 -22.41 -9.50 -4.26
C GLN A 14 -20.91 -9.18 -4.22
N LYS A 15 -20.07 -10.12 -3.82
CA LYS A 15 -18.61 -9.96 -3.82
C LYS A 15 -18.06 -9.72 -5.22
N GLU A 16 -18.53 -10.45 -6.23
CA GLU A 16 -18.14 -10.25 -7.63
C GLU A 16 -18.59 -8.88 -8.16
N LEU A 17 -19.81 -8.44 -7.83
CA LEU A 17 -20.32 -7.12 -8.21
C LEU A 17 -19.48 -5.99 -7.59
N VAL A 18 -19.12 -6.11 -6.30
CA VAL A 18 -18.31 -5.12 -5.58
C VAL A 18 -16.89 -5.05 -6.15
N VAL A 19 -16.23 -6.19 -6.40
CA VAL A 19 -14.90 -6.25 -7.05
C VAL A 19 -14.94 -5.67 -8.46
N SER A 20 -16.03 -5.91 -9.20
CA SER A 20 -16.26 -5.33 -10.53
C SER A 20 -16.31 -3.80 -10.49
N LEU A 21 -16.97 -3.21 -9.50
CA LEU A 21 -17.10 -1.75 -9.36
C LEU A 21 -15.76 -1.05 -9.05
N GLY A 22 -14.88 -1.64 -8.23
CA GLY A 22 -13.53 -1.11 -7.99
C GLY A 22 -12.66 -1.08 -9.25
N ARG A 23 -12.74 -2.16 -10.05
CA ARG A 23 -12.06 -2.24 -11.36
C ARG A 23 -12.58 -1.20 -12.35
N VAL A 24 -13.89 -0.92 -12.36
CA VAL A 24 -14.48 0.14 -13.19
C VAL A 24 -13.94 1.52 -12.80
N ARG A 25 -13.89 1.85 -11.51
CA ARG A 25 -13.36 3.15 -11.05
C ARG A 25 -11.88 3.33 -11.39
N THR A 26 -11.06 2.31 -11.19
CA THR A 26 -9.63 2.34 -11.54
C THR A 26 -9.44 2.50 -13.06
N THR A 27 -10.31 1.88 -13.87
CA THR A 27 -10.31 2.05 -15.32
C THR A 27 -10.68 3.49 -15.71
N GLN A 28 -11.74 4.05 -15.11
CA GLN A 28 -12.15 5.43 -15.34
C GLN A 28 -11.06 6.44 -14.93
N PHE A 29 -10.38 6.20 -13.80
CA PHE A 29 -9.20 6.98 -13.40
C PHE A 29 -8.14 6.98 -14.52
N SER A 30 -7.81 5.80 -15.06
CA SER A 30 -6.78 5.66 -16.09
C SER A 30 -7.12 6.41 -17.38
N ILE A 31 -8.40 6.49 -17.74
CA ILE A 31 -8.88 7.26 -18.90
C ILE A 31 -8.72 8.77 -18.66
N ARG A 32 -8.98 9.24 -17.44
CA ARG A 32 -8.92 10.67 -17.08
C ARG A 32 -7.49 11.15 -16.77
N HIS A 33 -6.62 10.27 -16.28
CA HIS A 33 -5.27 10.58 -15.83
C HIS A 33 -4.22 9.63 -16.44
N PRO A 34 -4.05 9.58 -17.77
CA PRO A 34 -3.23 8.56 -18.43
C PRO A 34 -1.75 8.60 -18.00
N LEU A 35 -1.15 9.79 -17.86
CA LEU A 35 0.24 9.92 -17.40
C LEU A 35 0.40 9.47 -15.94
N ALA A 36 -0.56 9.82 -15.07
CA ALA A 36 -0.54 9.36 -13.68
C ALA A 36 -0.72 7.85 -13.60
N ALA A 37 -1.65 7.28 -14.36
CA ALA A 37 -1.87 5.84 -14.42
C ALA A 37 -0.63 5.06 -14.87
N LEU A 38 0.11 5.58 -15.86
CA LEU A 38 1.38 4.99 -16.30
C LEU A 38 2.46 5.05 -15.21
N GLY A 39 2.62 6.20 -14.54
CA GLY A 39 3.61 6.37 -13.47
C GLY A 39 3.28 5.57 -12.20
N ILE A 40 1.99 5.50 -11.86
CA ILE A 40 1.48 4.71 -10.73
C ILE A 40 1.67 3.22 -11.02
N GLY A 41 1.16 2.76 -12.16
CA GLY A 41 1.26 1.38 -12.64
C GLY A 41 0.66 0.33 -11.71
N SER A 42 0.56 -0.90 -12.22
CA SER A 42 0.24 -2.08 -11.41
C SER A 42 1.53 -2.68 -10.84
N VAL A 43 1.41 -3.34 -9.68
CA VAL A 43 2.52 -4.12 -9.11
C VAL A 43 2.94 -5.20 -10.10
N SER A 44 4.18 -5.14 -10.58
CA SER A 44 4.71 -6.11 -11.53
C SER A 44 6.20 -6.34 -11.33
N PRO A 45 6.67 -7.60 -11.24
CA PRO A 45 8.08 -7.92 -11.06
C PRO A 45 8.98 -7.22 -12.08
N GLY A 46 10.00 -6.52 -11.59
CA GLY A 46 10.98 -5.83 -12.43
C GLY A 46 10.54 -4.49 -13.02
N THR A 47 9.36 -3.96 -12.67
CA THR A 47 8.92 -2.62 -13.13
C THR A 47 9.16 -1.54 -12.08
N ILE A 48 9.55 -0.33 -12.46
CA ILE A 48 9.91 0.74 -11.51
C ILE A 48 8.78 1.78 -11.25
N ASN A 49 7.53 1.37 -11.45
CA ASN A 49 6.37 2.23 -11.17
C ASN A 49 6.13 2.38 -9.65
N ILE A 50 5.37 3.43 -9.26
CA ILE A 50 5.16 3.79 -7.85
C ILE A 50 4.59 2.61 -7.05
N SER A 51 3.61 1.89 -7.60
CA SER A 51 3.00 0.75 -6.91
C SER A 51 4.01 -0.36 -6.60
N THR A 52 4.88 -0.70 -7.57
CA THR A 52 5.91 -1.73 -7.38
C THR A 52 6.99 -1.26 -6.42
N ASN A 53 7.41 0.00 -6.51
CA ASN A 53 8.41 0.57 -5.61
C ASN A 53 7.88 0.59 -4.16
N ALA A 54 6.61 0.95 -3.94
CA ALA A 54 5.99 0.94 -2.62
C ALA A 54 6.01 -0.45 -1.98
N VAL A 55 5.70 -1.48 -2.77
CA VAL A 55 5.83 -2.88 -2.33
C VAL A 55 7.28 -3.20 -1.96
N ARG A 56 8.27 -2.82 -2.79
CA ARG A 56 9.68 -3.10 -2.49
C ARG A 56 10.12 -2.50 -1.16
N PHE A 57 9.73 -1.27 -0.85
CA PHE A 57 10.05 -0.63 0.42
C PHE A 57 9.35 -1.34 1.59
N SER A 58 8.05 -1.63 1.47
CA SER A 58 7.26 -2.20 2.57
C SER A 58 7.62 -3.65 2.91
N THR A 59 8.23 -4.39 1.98
CA THR A 59 8.60 -5.80 2.18
C THR A 59 10.08 -6.02 2.49
N ARG A 60 10.87 -4.95 2.72
CA ARG A 60 12.30 -5.10 3.04
C ARG A 60 12.51 -5.89 4.34
N GLY A 61 13.36 -6.90 4.25
CA GLY A 61 13.91 -7.61 5.38
C GLY A 61 15.16 -6.95 5.96
N SER A 62 15.75 -7.56 7.00
CA SER A 62 16.91 -7.01 7.73
C SER A 62 18.24 -7.02 6.94
N GLY A 63 18.25 -7.55 5.72
CA GLY A 63 19.42 -7.60 4.84
C GLY A 63 19.08 -8.23 3.48
N PRO A 64 20.06 -8.33 2.56
CA PRO A 64 19.85 -8.84 1.20
C PRO A 64 19.32 -10.27 1.14
N GLU A 65 19.71 -11.12 2.09
CA GLU A 65 19.30 -12.54 2.15
C GLU A 65 17.98 -12.76 2.91
N ALA A 66 17.37 -11.69 3.43
CA ALA A 66 16.16 -11.81 4.23
C ALA A 66 14.98 -12.24 3.36
N ARG A 67 14.31 -13.32 3.78
CA ARG A 67 13.15 -13.89 3.07
C ARG A 67 11.82 -13.25 3.46
N ASN A 68 11.80 -12.53 4.58
CA ASN A 68 10.61 -11.94 5.19
C ASN A 68 10.85 -10.46 5.48
N SER A 69 9.77 -9.69 5.50
CA SER A 69 9.80 -8.27 5.92
C SER A 69 10.19 -8.14 7.40
N VAL A 70 10.77 -7.00 7.76
CA VAL A 70 10.93 -6.58 9.16
C VAL A 70 9.58 -6.18 9.78
N LEU A 71 8.63 -5.75 8.96
CA LEU A 71 7.28 -5.38 9.39
C LEU A 71 6.42 -6.63 9.59
N ASN A 72 5.52 -6.58 10.57
CA ASN A 72 4.70 -7.72 10.96
C ASN A 72 3.53 -7.95 10.00
N GLU A 73 3.33 -9.22 9.65
CA GLU A 73 2.15 -9.73 8.94
C GLU A 73 1.55 -10.89 9.75
N PRO A 74 0.63 -10.60 10.69
CA PRO A 74 0.08 -11.61 11.57
C PRO A 74 -0.64 -12.74 10.81
N GLN A 75 -0.51 -13.96 11.30
CA GLN A 75 -1.18 -15.12 10.71
C GLN A 75 -2.71 -14.91 10.66
N GLY A 76 -3.32 -15.23 9.51
CA GLY A 76 -4.76 -15.05 9.28
C GLY A 76 -5.15 -13.67 8.71
N MET A 77 -4.25 -12.69 8.75
CA MET A 77 -4.47 -11.38 8.10
C MET A 77 -4.18 -11.42 6.60
N GLY A 78 -3.39 -12.39 6.12
CA GLY A 78 -2.84 -12.29 4.76
C GLY A 78 -2.01 -11.01 4.63
N ASN A 79 -2.09 -10.33 3.48
CA ASN A 79 -1.44 -9.02 3.26
C ASN A 79 -2.35 -7.85 3.68
N GLU A 80 -3.54 -8.11 4.23
CA GLU A 80 -4.59 -7.12 4.50
C GLU A 80 -4.45 -6.55 5.92
N GLY A 81 -4.48 -5.22 6.06
CA GLY A 81 -4.48 -4.50 7.33
C GLY A 81 -3.22 -4.69 8.19
N THR A 82 -2.14 -5.20 7.61
CA THR A 82 -0.86 -5.49 8.29
C THR A 82 0.03 -4.24 8.38
N GLN A 83 1.16 -4.34 9.10
CA GLN A 83 2.15 -3.27 9.12
C GLN A 83 2.78 -3.05 7.73
N VAL A 84 2.98 -4.13 6.97
CA VAL A 84 3.44 -4.07 5.58
C VAL A 84 2.42 -3.30 4.72
N ASN A 85 1.12 -3.60 4.87
CA ASN A 85 0.06 -2.91 4.15
C ASN A 85 0.03 -1.41 4.46
N ALA A 86 0.10 -1.06 5.75
CA ALA A 86 0.07 0.31 6.23
C ALA A 86 1.25 1.14 5.67
N MET A 87 2.46 0.59 5.73
CA MET A 87 3.65 1.22 5.12
C MET A 87 3.47 1.41 3.62
N ARG A 88 2.99 0.37 2.91
CA ARG A 88 2.79 0.40 1.46
C ARG A 88 1.82 1.50 1.04
N HIS A 89 0.62 1.53 1.62
CA HIS A 89 -0.43 2.51 1.25
C HIS A 89 -0.02 3.95 1.59
N THR A 90 0.59 4.16 2.75
CA THR A 90 1.07 5.48 3.15
C THR A 90 2.16 5.99 2.19
N LEU A 91 3.16 5.17 1.88
CA LEU A 91 4.23 5.54 0.94
C LEU A 91 3.71 5.71 -0.50
N TRP A 92 2.81 4.84 -0.94
CA TRP A 92 2.18 4.92 -2.25
C TRP A 92 1.47 6.27 -2.42
N GLN A 93 0.65 6.69 -1.45
CA GLN A 93 -0.05 7.97 -1.52
C GLN A 93 0.85 9.19 -1.34
N ALA A 94 1.87 9.10 -0.48
CA ALA A 94 2.87 10.17 -0.36
C ALA A 94 3.58 10.42 -1.70
N SER A 95 3.95 9.34 -2.39
CA SER A 95 4.64 9.42 -3.68
C SER A 95 3.74 9.96 -4.79
N ILE A 96 2.49 9.49 -4.87
CA ILE A 96 1.52 9.99 -5.87
C ILE A 96 1.22 11.47 -5.62
N THR A 97 1.07 11.88 -4.37
CA THR A 97 0.82 13.28 -4.00
C THR A 97 1.97 14.17 -4.44
N THR A 98 3.20 13.73 -4.18
CA THR A 98 4.42 14.48 -4.52
C THR A 98 4.58 14.66 -6.03
N ILE A 99 4.18 13.67 -6.84
CA ILE A 99 4.39 13.67 -8.30
C ILE A 99 3.19 14.22 -9.07
N PHE A 100 1.97 13.90 -8.65
CA PHE A 100 0.73 14.16 -9.39
C PHE A 100 -0.30 15.01 -8.62
N GLY A 101 0.05 15.45 -7.40
CA GLY A 101 -0.81 16.24 -6.54
C GLY A 101 -1.82 15.43 -5.72
N GLU A 102 -2.29 16.04 -4.63
CA GLU A 102 -3.21 15.44 -3.67
C GLU A 102 -4.52 14.98 -4.31
N GLY A 103 -5.07 15.77 -5.25
CA GLY A 103 -6.33 15.44 -5.93
C GLY A 103 -6.24 14.11 -6.69
N THR A 104 -5.18 13.93 -7.48
CA THR A 104 -4.91 12.68 -8.20
C THR A 104 -4.72 11.52 -7.23
N ALA A 105 -3.95 11.73 -6.15
CA ALA A 105 -3.71 10.72 -5.13
C ALA A 105 -5.00 10.27 -4.43
N ASN A 106 -5.84 11.22 -4.00
CA ASN A 106 -7.11 10.93 -3.36
C ASN A 106 -8.05 10.15 -4.29
N GLU A 107 -8.11 10.55 -5.55
CA GLU A 107 -8.97 9.90 -6.52
C GLU A 107 -8.58 8.43 -6.76
N ILE A 108 -7.31 8.15 -7.04
CA ILE A 108 -6.87 6.76 -7.24
C ILE A 108 -6.93 5.95 -5.95
N GLY A 109 -6.65 6.56 -4.79
CA GLY A 109 -6.77 5.90 -3.49
C GLY A 109 -8.21 5.45 -3.22
N ARG A 110 -9.21 6.29 -3.50
CA ARG A 110 -10.63 5.91 -3.38
C ARG A 110 -11.06 4.93 -4.46
N ALA A 111 -10.55 5.07 -5.68
CA ALA A 111 -10.87 4.17 -6.79
C ALA A 111 -10.33 2.75 -6.59
N HIS A 112 -9.23 2.60 -5.84
CA HIS A 112 -8.58 1.32 -5.54
C HIS A 112 -9.42 0.46 -4.59
N GLU A 113 -10.13 1.09 -3.65
CA GLU A 113 -10.95 0.37 -2.68
C GLU A 113 -12.30 -0.06 -3.22
N ASN A 114 -12.88 -1.10 -2.62
CA ASN A 114 -14.23 -1.58 -2.94
C ASN A 114 -15.29 -0.57 -2.49
N ASN A 115 -15.20 -0.09 -1.25
CA ASN A 115 -15.98 1.05 -0.77
C ASN A 115 -15.11 2.33 -0.75
N PRO A 116 -15.26 3.25 -1.72
CA PRO A 116 -14.46 4.48 -1.78
C PRO A 116 -14.72 5.43 -0.61
N ASN A 117 -15.79 5.20 0.16
CA ASN A 117 -16.31 6.09 1.18
C ASN A 117 -16.22 5.46 2.59
N ALA A 118 -15.45 4.38 2.77
CA ALA A 118 -15.45 3.59 4.02
C ALA A 118 -15.06 4.40 5.27
N ILE A 119 -14.34 5.52 5.08
CA ILE A 119 -13.91 6.42 6.16
C ILE A 119 -14.48 7.84 6.03
N ASP A 120 -15.56 8.04 5.28
CA ASP A 120 -16.22 9.36 5.23
C ASP A 120 -16.78 9.68 6.63
N GLY A 121 -16.25 10.75 7.24
CA GLY A 121 -16.49 11.07 8.66
C GLY A 121 -15.36 10.65 9.62
N GLY A 122 -14.32 9.98 9.09
CA GLY A 122 -13.13 9.56 9.83
C GLY A 122 -13.18 8.10 10.28
N LEU A 123 -12.01 7.53 10.58
CA LEU A 123 -11.86 6.21 11.18
C LEU A 123 -11.59 6.36 12.68
N ALA A 124 -12.39 5.69 13.51
CA ALA A 124 -12.25 5.73 14.96
C ALA A 124 -11.30 4.64 15.47
N GLN A 125 -10.53 4.96 16.52
CA GLN A 125 -9.74 3.97 17.25
C GLN A 125 -10.66 2.89 17.85
N GLY A 126 -10.34 1.62 17.63
CA GLY A 126 -11.13 0.50 18.13
C GLY A 126 -12.42 0.24 17.34
N ALA A 127 -12.60 0.85 16.15
CA ALA A 127 -13.70 0.49 15.27
C ALA A 127 -13.60 -0.99 14.88
N ASN A 128 -14.73 -1.70 14.97
CA ASN A 128 -14.80 -3.13 14.73
C ASN A 128 -15.57 -3.44 13.45
N PHE A 129 -15.03 -4.34 12.65
CA PHE A 129 -15.58 -4.75 11.36
C PHE A 129 -15.87 -6.24 11.35
N ALA A 130 -16.97 -6.61 10.69
CA ALA A 130 -17.41 -8.00 10.59
C ALA A 130 -16.48 -8.85 9.71
N THR A 131 -15.73 -8.24 8.79
CA THR A 131 -14.86 -8.96 7.87
C THR A 131 -13.50 -8.27 7.74
N ARG A 132 -12.50 -9.06 7.34
CA ARG A 132 -11.13 -8.58 7.11
C ARG A 132 -11.08 -7.51 6.03
N GLY A 133 -11.76 -7.73 4.90
CA GLY A 133 -11.75 -6.80 3.77
C GLY A 133 -12.38 -5.43 4.09
N LEU A 134 -13.40 -5.38 4.95
CA LEU A 134 -13.98 -4.11 5.41
C LEU A 134 -13.03 -3.34 6.33
N ALA A 135 -12.30 -4.04 7.20
CA ALA A 135 -11.25 -3.43 8.01
C ALA A 135 -10.09 -2.94 7.14
N ASP A 136 -9.67 -3.76 6.16
CA ASP A 136 -8.57 -3.47 5.23
C ASP A 136 -8.81 -2.20 4.42
N GLU A 137 -9.92 -2.10 3.70
CA GLU A 137 -10.24 -0.90 2.89
C GLU A 137 -10.31 0.37 3.77
N SER A 138 -10.80 0.23 5.01
CA SER A 138 -10.88 1.34 5.95
C SER A 138 -9.51 1.80 6.41
N VAL A 139 -8.62 0.87 6.79
CA VAL A 139 -7.25 1.23 7.19
C VAL A 139 -6.42 1.73 6.00
N ASP A 140 -6.64 1.20 4.81
CA ASP A 140 -5.96 1.64 3.59
C ASP A 140 -6.34 3.06 3.23
N LEU A 141 -7.63 3.42 3.24
CA LEU A 141 -8.05 4.82 3.05
C LEU A 141 -7.53 5.74 4.15
N ALA A 142 -7.49 5.28 5.41
CA ALA A 142 -7.01 6.10 6.52
C ALA A 142 -5.49 6.35 6.42
N ASN A 143 -4.71 5.34 6.03
CA ASN A 143 -3.29 5.46 5.74
C ASN A 143 -3.05 6.30 4.49
N ASN A 144 -3.94 6.22 3.50
CA ASN A 144 -3.88 7.07 2.32
C ASN A 144 -3.96 8.55 2.70
N VAL A 145 -4.82 8.93 3.65
CA VAL A 145 -4.90 10.31 4.18
C VAL A 145 -3.57 10.75 4.80
N ILE A 146 -2.94 9.90 5.63
CA ILE A 146 -1.63 10.19 6.23
C ILE A 146 -0.57 10.38 5.14
N GLY A 147 -0.54 9.48 4.16
CA GLY A 147 0.40 9.53 3.03
C GLY A 147 0.29 10.83 2.24
N ARG A 148 -0.93 11.28 1.91
CA ARG A 148 -1.14 12.57 1.24
C ARG A 148 -0.65 13.74 2.07
N GLY A 149 -0.87 13.72 3.39
CA GLY A 149 -0.32 14.73 4.30
C GLY A 149 1.21 14.80 4.24
N ILE A 150 1.88 13.65 4.25
CA ILE A 150 3.35 13.57 4.11
C ILE A 150 3.79 14.11 2.74
N GLY A 151 3.15 13.70 1.65
CA GLY A 151 3.49 14.17 0.30
C GLY A 151 3.33 15.69 0.13
N ASN A 152 2.24 16.26 0.63
CA ASN A 152 2.00 17.71 0.57
C ASN A 152 3.05 18.52 1.36
N ALA A 153 3.51 17.99 2.49
CA ALA A 153 4.54 18.63 3.30
C ALA A 153 5.95 18.51 2.70
N ASN A 154 6.16 17.62 1.71
CA ASN A 154 7.46 17.29 1.14
C ASN A 154 7.40 17.28 -0.41
N PRO A 155 7.07 18.41 -1.06
CA PRO A 155 6.99 18.48 -2.51
C PRO A 155 8.34 18.12 -3.16
N GLU A 156 8.29 17.49 -4.33
CA GLU A 156 9.45 17.02 -5.12
C GLU A 156 10.38 16.00 -4.42
N MET A 157 10.03 15.52 -3.23
CA MET A 157 10.85 14.56 -2.50
C MET A 157 10.88 13.19 -3.19
N GLY A 158 12.08 12.59 -3.26
CA GLY A 158 12.26 11.25 -3.78
C GLY A 158 11.62 10.18 -2.89
N MET A 159 11.16 9.08 -3.49
CA MET A 159 10.44 8.02 -2.77
C MET A 159 11.26 7.38 -1.63
N LYS A 160 12.59 7.35 -1.72
CA LYS A 160 13.45 6.88 -0.62
C LYS A 160 13.31 7.78 0.62
N ASP A 161 13.35 9.08 0.42
CA ASP A 161 13.25 10.04 1.52
C ASP A 161 11.82 10.12 2.05
N LEU A 162 10.81 10.01 1.17
CA LEU A 162 9.42 9.82 1.60
C LEU A 162 9.24 8.54 2.44
N ALA A 163 9.90 7.43 2.06
CA ALA A 163 9.85 6.20 2.84
C ALA A 163 10.45 6.38 4.25
N LEU A 164 11.50 7.18 4.39
CA LEU A 164 12.05 7.54 5.70
C LEU A 164 11.08 8.39 6.53
N GLN A 165 10.36 9.34 5.91
CA GLN A 165 9.34 10.15 6.59
C GLN A 165 8.14 9.30 7.04
N VAL A 166 7.69 8.36 6.19
CA VAL A 166 6.64 7.40 6.55
C VAL A 166 7.10 6.49 7.69
N LEU A 167 8.34 6.01 7.65
CA LEU A 167 8.90 5.16 8.69
C LEU A 167 8.97 5.87 10.04
N GLU A 168 9.39 7.14 10.06
CA GLU A 168 9.39 7.99 11.26
C GLU A 168 7.96 8.21 11.78
N THR A 169 7.00 8.50 10.90
CA THR A 169 5.58 8.64 11.25
C THR A 169 5.03 7.34 11.86
N PHE A 170 5.39 6.20 11.29
CA PHE A 170 4.95 4.89 11.79
C PHE A 170 5.53 4.59 13.18
N LYS A 171 6.73 5.09 13.48
CA LYS A 171 7.34 4.95 14.80
C LYS A 171 6.76 5.92 15.84
N THR A 172 6.54 7.17 15.46
CA THR A 172 6.19 8.26 16.40
C THR A 172 4.69 8.37 16.63
N ASP A 173 3.91 8.41 15.56
CA ASP A 173 2.47 8.65 15.59
C ASP A 173 1.66 7.36 15.39
N GLY A 174 2.22 6.42 14.64
CA GLY A 174 1.60 5.17 14.26
C GLY A 174 0.75 5.27 12.98
N LEU A 175 0.60 4.14 12.30
CA LEU A 175 -0.25 3.97 11.12
C LEU A 175 -1.42 3.04 11.44
N TRP A 176 -2.49 3.13 10.66
CA TRP A 176 -3.68 2.30 10.86
C TRP A 176 -3.41 0.85 10.45
N THR A 177 -3.72 -0.07 11.35
CA THR A 177 -3.65 -1.52 11.12
C THR A 177 -4.88 -2.20 11.71
N ALA A 178 -5.20 -3.39 11.22
CA ALA A 178 -6.28 -4.22 11.73
C ALA A 178 -5.73 -5.41 12.55
N THR A 179 -6.51 -5.88 13.52
CA THR A 179 -6.20 -7.07 14.32
C THR A 179 -7.44 -7.93 14.44
N ARG A 180 -7.32 -9.21 14.07
CA ARG A 180 -8.39 -10.19 14.24
C ARG A 180 -8.63 -10.46 15.72
N GLN A 181 -9.87 -10.35 16.15
CA GLN A 181 -10.34 -10.61 17.51
C GLN A 181 -10.72 -12.08 17.69
N GLU A 182 -10.88 -12.52 18.95
CA GLU A 182 -11.26 -13.90 19.29
C GLU A 182 -12.63 -14.30 18.71
N ASP A 183 -13.57 -13.35 18.67
CA ASP A 183 -14.92 -13.55 18.11
C ASP A 183 -14.94 -13.57 16.57
N GLY A 184 -13.77 -13.40 15.92
CA GLY A 184 -13.62 -13.38 14.48
C GLY A 184 -13.83 -12.03 13.82
N THR A 185 -14.19 -10.98 14.56
CA THR A 185 -14.24 -9.59 14.07
C THR A 185 -12.84 -9.01 13.92
N PHE A 186 -12.74 -7.82 13.32
CA PHE A 186 -11.48 -7.14 13.08
C PHE A 186 -11.52 -5.73 13.67
N SER A 187 -10.69 -5.48 14.68
CA SER A 187 -10.53 -4.16 15.29
C SER A 187 -9.43 -3.39 14.58
N VAL A 188 -9.66 -2.11 14.31
CA VAL A 188 -8.63 -1.22 13.74
C VAL A 188 -8.08 -0.26 14.79
N SER A 189 -6.80 0.07 14.69
CA SER A 189 -6.16 1.09 15.52
C SER A 189 -4.89 1.62 14.87
N ARG A 190 -4.45 2.81 15.29
CA ARG A 190 -3.07 3.26 15.05
C ARG A 190 -2.09 2.44 15.87
N THR A 191 -1.23 1.70 15.18
CA THR A 191 -0.14 0.95 15.81
C THR A 191 1.20 1.56 15.45
N LYS A 192 2.16 1.42 16.38
CA LYS A 192 3.54 1.86 16.18
C LYS A 192 4.42 0.66 15.91
N ILE A 193 5.40 0.84 15.05
CA ILE A 193 6.50 -0.13 14.92
C ILE A 193 7.46 -0.02 16.11
N THR A 194 8.19 -1.10 16.39
CA THR A 194 9.18 -1.11 17.47
C THR A 194 10.41 -0.27 17.12
N ASP A 195 11.20 0.10 18.14
CA ASP A 195 12.50 0.76 17.91
C ASP A 195 13.43 -0.06 17.03
N ASP A 196 13.45 -1.39 17.22
CA ASP A 196 14.28 -2.29 16.43
C ASP A 196 13.81 -2.38 14.98
N GLN A 197 12.49 -2.44 14.74
CA GLN A 197 11.93 -2.41 13.38
C GLN A 197 12.31 -1.10 12.68
N HIS A 198 12.13 0.03 13.37
CA HIS A 198 12.47 1.35 12.87
C HIS A 198 13.95 1.47 12.52
N LYS A 199 14.85 1.17 13.47
CA LYS A 199 16.30 1.25 13.30
C LYS A 199 16.79 0.36 12.17
N THR A 200 16.26 -0.86 12.07
CA THR A 200 16.63 -1.82 11.03
C THR A 200 16.21 -1.31 9.66
N LEU A 201 14.95 -0.93 9.48
CA LEU A 201 14.44 -0.45 8.19
C LEU A 201 15.10 0.86 7.78
N LYS A 202 15.39 1.77 8.71
CA LYS A 202 16.11 3.01 8.42
C LYS A 202 17.48 2.72 7.80
N SER A 203 18.27 1.83 8.43
CA SER A 203 19.58 1.40 7.93
C SER A 203 19.50 0.71 6.55
N VAL A 204 18.40 0.01 6.27
CA VAL A 204 18.16 -0.58 4.94
C VAL A 204 17.83 0.49 3.92
N PHE A 205 16.85 1.36 4.21
CA PHE A 205 16.37 2.39 3.28
C PHE A 205 17.45 3.40 2.89
N GLU A 206 18.35 3.75 3.82
CA GLU A 206 19.50 4.62 3.56
C GLU A 206 20.44 4.08 2.46
N LYS A 207 20.41 2.77 2.17
CA LYS A 207 21.21 2.11 1.15
C LYS A 207 20.48 1.90 -0.19
N LEU A 208 19.19 2.21 -0.23
CA LEU A 208 18.36 2.04 -1.43
C LEU A 208 18.36 3.31 -2.28
N ASP A 209 18.00 3.16 -3.56
CA ASP A 209 17.65 4.27 -4.44
C ASP A 209 16.14 4.60 -4.38
N ASN A 210 15.68 5.55 -5.20
CA ASN A 210 14.27 5.95 -5.27
C ASN A 210 13.34 4.88 -5.85
N ASN A 211 13.88 3.82 -6.46
CA ASN A 211 13.10 2.65 -6.85
C ASN A 211 13.03 1.60 -5.72
N GLY A 212 13.60 1.94 -4.56
CA GLY A 212 13.75 1.00 -3.47
C GLY A 212 14.60 -0.17 -3.90
N MET A 213 15.73 0.05 -4.58
CA MET A 213 16.70 -0.96 -4.99
C MET A 213 18.09 -0.67 -4.41
N THR A 214 18.87 -1.71 -4.09
CA THR A 214 20.32 -1.55 -3.84
C THR A 214 21.05 -1.22 -5.14
N LYS A 215 22.30 -0.77 -5.05
CA LYS A 215 23.13 -0.50 -6.25
C LYS A 215 23.25 -1.73 -7.16
N GLU A 216 23.39 -2.91 -6.57
CA GLU A 216 23.50 -4.17 -7.29
C GLU A 216 22.18 -4.53 -7.97
N GLU A 217 21.05 -4.41 -7.27
CA GLU A 217 19.71 -4.63 -7.84
C GLU A 217 19.43 -3.66 -9.00
N SER A 218 19.77 -2.38 -8.85
CA SER A 218 19.59 -1.37 -9.92
C SER A 218 20.46 -1.66 -11.13
N LYS A 219 21.70 -2.14 -10.93
CA LYS A 219 22.58 -2.58 -12.03
C LYS A 219 21.95 -3.76 -12.77
N GLN A 220 21.53 -4.79 -12.05
CA GLN A 220 20.90 -5.99 -12.64
C GLN A 220 19.62 -5.64 -13.41
N HIS A 221 18.79 -4.75 -12.86
CA HIS A 221 17.60 -4.23 -13.53
C HIS A 221 17.96 -3.56 -14.86
N ASN A 222 18.96 -2.66 -14.86
CA ASN A 222 19.37 -1.93 -16.05
C ASN A 222 19.99 -2.83 -17.12
N ASP A 223 20.80 -3.81 -16.71
CA ASP A 223 21.40 -4.79 -17.63
C ASP A 223 20.32 -5.66 -18.29
N LYS A 224 19.32 -6.10 -17.51
CA LYS A 224 18.15 -6.82 -18.05
C LYS A 224 17.34 -5.94 -19.01
N TYR A 225 17.09 -4.68 -18.64
CA TYR A 225 16.34 -3.74 -19.47
C TYR A 225 17.01 -3.50 -20.82
N LYS A 226 18.34 -3.28 -20.84
CA LYS A 226 19.13 -3.14 -22.08
C LYS A 226 19.10 -4.39 -22.93
N THR A 227 19.21 -5.57 -22.30
CA THR A 227 19.16 -6.86 -23.01
C THR A 227 17.79 -7.09 -23.65
N SER A 228 16.70 -6.71 -22.97
CA SER A 228 15.35 -6.84 -23.48
C SER A 228 14.95 -5.72 -24.47
N ASN A 229 15.67 -4.60 -24.50
CA ASN A 229 15.40 -3.45 -25.37
C ASN A 229 16.70 -2.94 -26.03
N PRO A 230 17.30 -3.70 -26.98
CA PRO A 230 18.62 -3.39 -27.54
C PRO A 230 18.68 -2.09 -28.34
N ASN A 231 17.53 -1.51 -28.68
CA ASN A 231 17.41 -0.27 -29.46
C ASN A 231 17.33 1.00 -28.59
N VAL A 232 17.30 0.87 -27.26
CA VAL A 232 17.34 2.00 -26.32
C VAL A 232 18.79 2.23 -25.91
N ARG A 233 19.45 3.20 -26.55
CA ARG A 233 20.81 3.66 -26.20
C ARG A 233 20.77 4.88 -25.32
#